data_AF-U1GKP8-F1
#
_entry.id   AF-U1GKP8-F1
#
_cell.length_a   1.000
_cell.length_b   1.000
_cell.length_c   1.000
_cell.angle_alpha   90.00
_cell.angle_beta   90.00
_cell.angle_gamma   90.00
#
_symmetry.space_group_name_H-M   'P 1'
#
loop_
_entity.id
_entity.type
_entity.pdbx_description
1 polymer ?
#
loop_
_entity_poly.entity_id
_entity_poly.type
_entity_poly.pdbx_seq_one_letter_code
_entity_poly.pdbx_strand_id
1 'polypeptide(L)'
;MRPPSTALLGAILRPVTTCRAQTRASSNGHKVTLLDKLHRKQKEAMRQERLASVQRARSNPAFAAKTSVPTELVSSSSEAPNGTMQPPASPPNLPYTITRTRPGRQLPVYSLSKGGGTKHITRLRKLSGDLSALKADLTKALGLEGGLTNQRGEHVEGVSVNWHTKHIIVRGWRAPEIKAWAESRGF
;
A
#
# COMPACT_ATOMS: atom_id res chain seq x y z
N MET A 1 59.36 27.13 25.98
CA MET A 1 58.63 26.38 24.95
C MET A 1 58.27 27.36 23.83
N ARG A 2 59.00 27.35 22.70
CA ARG A 2 58.70 28.20 21.54
C ARG A 2 57.94 27.36 20.50
N PRO A 3 56.88 27.87 19.85
CA PRO A 3 56.20 27.14 18.78
C PRO A 3 57.07 27.12 17.50
N PRO A 4 57.02 26.06 16.67
CA PRO A 4 57.73 26.04 15.40
C PRO A 4 57.03 26.91 14.34
N SER A 5 57.89 27.52 13.53
CA SER A 5 57.64 28.49 12.46
C SER A 5 56.75 27.98 11.32
N THR A 6 55.82 28.84 10.88
CA THR A 6 55.02 28.72 9.66
C THR A 6 55.80 29.25 8.46
N ALA A 7 56.61 28.42 7.80
CA ALA A 7 57.17 28.80 6.49
C ALA A 7 57.78 27.60 5.76
N LEU A 8 56.97 26.81 5.05
CA LEU A 8 57.39 26.15 3.82
C LEU A 8 56.20 26.04 2.86
N LEU A 9 56.14 27.07 2.01
CA LEU A 9 56.00 26.97 0.55
C LEU A 9 54.81 26.18 -0.01
N GLY A 10 53.84 26.96 -0.50
CA GLY A 10 52.94 26.52 -1.55
C GLY A 10 53.70 26.26 -2.85
N ALA A 11 53.43 25.10 -3.43
CA ALA A 11 53.56 24.73 -4.83
C ALA A 11 52.86 23.35 -4.89
N ILE A 12 51.89 23.01 -5.73
CA ILE A 12 51.70 23.30 -7.13
C ILE A 12 50.19 23.15 -7.38
N LEU A 13 49.62 24.12 -8.11
CA LEU A 13 48.26 24.09 -8.65
C LEU A 13 47.97 22.74 -9.31
N ARG A 14 46.99 22.00 -8.81
CA ARG A 14 46.34 20.95 -9.60
C ARG A 14 45.36 21.64 -10.55
N PRO A 15 45.51 21.53 -11.88
CA PRO A 15 44.48 21.99 -12.78
C PRO A 15 43.21 21.20 -12.48
N VAL A 16 42.14 21.93 -12.17
CA VAL A 16 40.78 21.42 -12.23
C VAL A 16 40.61 20.92 -13.65
N THR A 17 40.68 19.60 -13.84
CA THR A 17 40.20 18.99 -15.07
C THR A 17 38.70 19.23 -15.08
N THR A 18 38.30 20.34 -15.70
CA THR A 18 36.94 20.52 -16.15
C THR A 18 36.65 19.30 -17.01
N CYS A 19 35.92 18.34 -16.44
CA CYS A 19 35.32 17.25 -17.19
C CYS A 19 34.35 17.90 -18.15
N ARG A 20 34.87 18.30 -19.31
CA ARG A 20 34.10 18.77 -20.44
C ARG A 20 33.38 17.53 -20.96
N ALA A 21 32.28 17.18 -20.30
CA ALA A 21 31.31 16.25 -20.81
C ALA A 21 30.86 16.80 -22.15
N GLN A 22 31.45 16.27 -23.21
CA GLN A 22 31.04 16.56 -24.57
C GLN A 22 29.63 15.96 -24.72
N THR A 23 28.62 16.76 -24.42
CA THR A 23 27.25 16.49 -24.82
C THR A 23 27.18 16.67 -26.33
N ARG A 24 27.63 15.64 -27.06
CA ARG A 24 27.25 15.47 -28.45
C ARG A 24 25.74 15.25 -28.46
N ALA A 25 25.02 16.32 -28.77
CA ALA A 25 23.61 16.27 -29.13
C ALA A 25 23.49 15.39 -30.38
N SER A 26 23.15 14.11 -30.19
CA SER A 26 22.75 13.22 -31.26
C SER A 26 21.22 13.15 -31.25
N SER A 27 20.63 13.79 -32.26
CA SER A 27 19.24 13.64 -32.66
C SER A 27 18.96 12.18 -32.98
N ASN A 28 18.36 11.44 -32.05
CA ASN A 28 17.89 10.08 -32.29
C ASN A 28 16.78 9.75 -31.28
N GLY A 29 15.63 9.30 -31.79
CA GLY A 29 14.45 8.96 -30.99
C GLY A 29 14.84 8.14 -29.75
N HIS A 30 14.28 8.50 -28.60
CA HIS A 30 14.65 7.94 -27.29
C HIS A 30 14.60 6.41 -27.33
N LYS A 31 15.76 5.77 -27.54
CA LYS A 31 15.89 4.31 -27.49
C LYS A 31 15.70 3.92 -26.03
N VAL A 32 14.56 3.32 -25.73
CA VAL A 32 14.20 2.85 -24.40
C VAL A 32 15.33 1.93 -23.89
N THR A 33 16.04 2.37 -22.86
CA THR A 33 17.15 1.63 -22.26
C THR A 33 16.65 0.36 -21.58
N LEU A 34 17.52 -0.63 -21.37
CA LEU A 34 17.16 -1.85 -20.64
C LEU A 34 16.62 -1.55 -19.23
N LEU A 35 17.23 -0.56 -18.54
CA LEU A 35 16.79 -0.11 -17.23
C LEU A 35 15.38 0.47 -17.26
N ASP A 36 15.04 1.27 -18.28
CA ASP A 36 13.69 1.83 -18.43
C ASP A 36 12.64 0.73 -18.65
N LYS A 37 12.96 -0.28 -19.47
CA LYS A 37 12.11 -1.46 -19.65
C LYS A 37 11.89 -2.22 -18.34
N LEU A 38 12.93 -2.38 -17.52
CA LEU A 38 12.81 -3.04 -16.21
C LEU A 38 11.93 -2.24 -15.25
N HIS A 39 12.12 -0.93 -15.14
CA HIS A 39 11.26 -0.08 -14.31
C HIS A 39 9.80 -0.10 -14.78
N ARG A 40 9.57 -0.09 -16.09
CA ARG A 40 8.23 -0.19 -16.68
C ARG A 40 7.57 -1.53 -16.33
N LYS A 41 8.29 -2.65 -16.52
CA LYS A 41 7.82 -3.99 -16.15
C LYS A 41 7.48 -4.08 -14.66
N GLN A 42 8.32 -3.49 -13.80
CA GLN A 42 8.06 -3.45 -12.36
C GLN A 42 6.79 -2.64 -12.02
N LYS A 43 6.59 -1.48 -12.65
CA LYS A 43 5.38 -0.66 -12.48
C LYS A 43 4.12 -1.37 -12.98
N GLU A 44 4.22 -2.08 -14.09
CA GLU A 44 3.13 -2.89 -14.64
C GLU A 44 2.76 -4.04 -13.70
N ALA A 45 3.75 -4.75 -13.15
CA ALA A 45 3.51 -5.79 -12.13
C ALA A 45 2.80 -5.22 -10.88
N MET A 46 3.23 -4.06 -10.38
CA MET A 46 2.53 -3.40 -9.25
C MET A 46 1.10 -3.00 -9.61
N ARG A 47 0.86 -2.53 -10.84
CA ARG A 47 -0.48 -2.19 -11.32
C ARG A 47 -1.36 -3.45 -11.39
N GLN A 48 -0.83 -4.54 -11.91
CA GLN A 48 -1.51 -5.83 -11.97
C GLN A 48 -1.87 -6.34 -10.57
N GLU A 49 -0.96 -6.26 -9.60
CA GLU A 49 -1.23 -6.69 -8.22
C GLU A 49 -2.38 -5.89 -7.58
N ARG A 50 -2.43 -4.57 -7.82
CA ARG A 50 -3.56 -3.73 -7.35
C ARG A 50 -4.87 -4.12 -8.01
N LEU A 51 -4.89 -4.31 -9.33
CA LEU A 51 -6.08 -4.74 -10.07
C LEU A 51 -6.55 -6.11 -9.58
N ALA A 52 -5.63 -7.04 -9.35
CA ALA A 52 -5.95 -8.35 -8.80
C ALA A 52 -6.57 -8.25 -7.39
N SER A 53 -6.10 -7.35 -6.54
CA SER A 53 -6.74 -7.12 -5.23
C SER A 53 -8.17 -6.58 -5.35
N VAL A 54 -8.41 -5.66 -6.30
CA VAL A 54 -9.78 -5.18 -6.59
C VAL A 54 -10.65 -6.31 -7.11
N GLN A 55 -10.13 -7.17 -7.99
CA GLN A 55 -10.84 -8.34 -8.50
C GLN A 55 -11.17 -9.33 -7.37
N ARG A 56 -10.22 -9.63 -6.48
CA ARG A 56 -10.46 -10.49 -5.30
C ARG A 56 -11.54 -9.94 -4.38
N ALA A 57 -11.55 -8.62 -4.16
CA ALA A 57 -12.58 -7.98 -3.34
C ALA A 57 -13.97 -8.14 -3.96
N ARG A 58 -14.08 -8.08 -5.30
CA ARG A 58 -15.33 -8.28 -6.05
C ARG A 58 -15.76 -9.74 -6.11
N SER A 59 -14.80 -10.65 -6.28
CA SER A 59 -15.09 -12.08 -6.48
C SER A 59 -15.39 -12.83 -5.19
N ASN A 60 -15.05 -12.27 -4.02
CA ASN A 60 -15.34 -12.93 -2.76
C ASN A 60 -16.83 -12.76 -2.38
N PRO A 61 -17.66 -13.82 -2.43
CA PRO A 61 -19.10 -13.71 -2.18
C PRO A 61 -19.40 -13.29 -0.74
N ALA A 62 -18.49 -13.53 0.20
CA ALA A 62 -18.64 -13.07 1.59
C ALA A 62 -18.65 -11.53 1.72
N PHE A 63 -18.21 -10.80 0.69
CA PHE A 63 -18.15 -9.34 0.67
C PHE A 63 -19.12 -8.71 -0.35
N ALA A 64 -19.55 -9.45 -1.36
CA ALA A 64 -20.32 -8.95 -2.50
C ALA A 64 -21.77 -8.54 -2.16
N ALA A 65 -22.32 -8.95 -1.02
CA ALA A 65 -23.74 -8.83 -0.69
C ALA A 65 -24.28 -7.40 -0.49
N LYS A 66 -23.45 -6.34 -0.60
CA LYS A 66 -23.89 -4.95 -0.38
C LYS A 66 -23.60 -3.99 -1.54
N THR A 67 -23.04 -4.48 -2.65
CA THR A 67 -22.74 -3.67 -3.83
C THR A 67 -23.43 -4.23 -5.07
N SER A 68 -24.71 -4.58 -4.96
CA SER A 68 -25.53 -4.82 -6.14
C SER A 68 -25.93 -3.47 -6.74
N VAL A 69 -25.06 -2.92 -7.58
CA VAL A 69 -25.52 -2.08 -8.69
C VAL A 69 -25.65 -3.02 -9.88
N PRO A 70 -26.86 -3.43 -10.29
CA PRO A 70 -27.02 -4.07 -11.58
C PRO A 70 -26.84 -2.98 -12.64
N THR A 71 -25.82 -3.12 -13.48
CA THR A 71 -25.68 -2.35 -14.70
C THR A 71 -26.77 -2.79 -15.67
N GLU A 72 -27.91 -2.11 -15.65
CA GLU A 72 -28.73 -1.94 -16.84
C GLU A 72 -28.63 -0.49 -17.32
N LEU A 73 -28.49 -0.39 -18.64
CA LEU A 73 -28.15 0.78 -19.42
C LEU A 73 -29.41 1.63 -19.66
N VAL A 74 -29.54 2.83 -19.08
CA VAL A 74 -30.28 3.97 -19.69
C VAL A 74 -30.05 5.30 -18.93
N SER A 75 -29.55 6.27 -19.69
CA SER A 75 -29.76 7.72 -19.70
C SER A 75 -29.97 8.58 -18.43
N SER A 76 -29.06 9.56 -18.32
CA SER A 76 -29.25 10.97 -17.95
C SER A 76 -29.78 11.35 -16.56
N SER A 77 -28.85 11.75 -15.67
CA SER A 77 -28.82 13.09 -15.06
C SER A 77 -27.62 13.22 -14.11
N SER A 78 -26.95 14.37 -14.16
CA SER A 78 -25.83 14.76 -13.31
C SER A 78 -26.14 14.65 -11.82
N GLU A 79 -25.42 13.79 -11.10
CA GLU A 79 -24.93 14.06 -9.74
C GLU A 79 -23.92 12.96 -9.37
N ALA A 80 -22.75 13.36 -8.86
CA ALA A 80 -21.71 12.41 -8.46
C ALA A 80 -22.19 11.58 -7.26
N PRO A 81 -22.26 10.23 -7.34
CA PRO A 81 -22.68 9.43 -6.20
C PRO A 81 -21.44 9.20 -5.32
N ASN A 82 -21.20 10.11 -4.38
CA ASN A 82 -20.31 9.83 -3.26
C ASN A 82 -21.07 8.89 -2.29
N GLY A 83 -21.21 7.63 -2.70
CA GLY A 83 -21.91 6.56 -1.99
C GLY A 83 -21.26 6.24 -0.65
N THR A 84 -21.50 7.10 0.33
CA THR A 84 -21.02 6.89 1.70
C THR A 84 -22.04 5.99 2.37
N MET A 85 -21.85 4.66 2.29
CA MET A 85 -22.73 3.72 3.00
C MET A 85 -22.73 4.07 4.49
N GLN A 86 -23.90 4.46 4.97
CA GLN A 86 -24.12 4.85 6.36
C GLN A 86 -24.07 3.58 7.21
N PRO A 87 -23.28 3.54 8.30
CA PRO A 87 -23.17 2.36 9.13
C PRO A 87 -24.53 2.03 9.80
N PRO A 88 -24.83 0.73 10.04
CA PRO A 88 -26.05 0.31 10.71
C PRO A 88 -26.17 0.95 12.10
N ALA A 89 -27.41 1.21 12.54
CA ALA A 89 -27.72 1.98 13.75
C ALA A 89 -27.28 1.30 15.06
N SER A 90 -27.12 -0.03 15.06
CA SER A 90 -26.63 -0.80 16.21
C SER A 90 -25.22 -1.33 15.95
N PRO A 91 -24.27 -1.17 16.89
CA PRO A 91 -22.95 -1.75 16.74
C PRO A 91 -23.06 -3.28 16.69
N PRO A 92 -22.27 -3.96 15.83
CA PRO A 92 -22.26 -5.42 15.82
C PRO A 92 -21.71 -5.94 17.17
N ASN A 93 -22.32 -7.02 17.69
CA ASN A 93 -21.89 -7.72 18.91
C ASN A 93 -20.60 -8.50 18.68
N LEU A 94 -19.53 -7.82 18.28
CA LEU A 94 -18.19 -8.35 18.07
C LEU A 94 -17.29 -7.93 19.24
N PRO A 95 -16.30 -8.75 19.63
CA PRO A 95 -15.37 -8.42 20.72
C PRO A 95 -14.39 -7.30 20.34
N TYR A 96 -14.41 -6.85 19.08
CA TYR A 96 -13.59 -5.78 18.54
C TYR A 96 -14.41 -4.83 17.67
N THR A 97 -13.94 -3.60 17.55
CA THR A 97 -14.58 -2.57 16.74
C THR A 97 -13.56 -1.77 15.93
N ILE A 98 -14.00 -1.29 14.76
CA ILE A 98 -13.22 -0.43 13.87
C ILE A 98 -13.90 0.93 13.82
N THR A 99 -13.25 1.96 14.37
CA THR A 99 -13.83 3.30 14.38
C THR A 99 -13.49 4.05 13.11
N ARG A 100 -14.52 4.51 12.39
CA ARG A 100 -14.38 5.36 11.19
C ARG A 100 -13.67 6.69 11.47
N THR A 101 -13.10 7.29 10.43
CA THR A 101 -12.41 8.58 10.54
C THR A 101 -13.38 9.76 10.63
N ARG A 102 -13.05 10.79 11.41
CA ARG A 102 -13.70 12.11 11.33
C ARG A 102 -12.81 13.00 10.45
N PRO A 103 -13.36 13.88 9.57
CA PRO A 103 -14.79 14.19 9.33
C PRO A 103 -15.51 13.26 8.32
N GLY A 104 -14.78 12.52 7.47
CA GLY A 104 -15.35 11.82 6.31
C GLY A 104 -16.01 10.45 6.54
N ARG A 105 -16.10 9.95 7.78
CA ARG A 105 -16.66 8.63 8.15
C ARG A 105 -16.16 7.47 7.27
N GLN A 106 -14.89 7.51 6.89
CA GLN A 106 -14.27 6.48 6.05
C GLN A 106 -13.62 5.40 6.92
N LEU A 107 -13.51 4.19 6.37
CA LEU A 107 -12.78 3.11 7.00
C LEU A 107 -11.27 3.45 7.09
N PRO A 108 -10.63 3.26 8.25
CA PRO A 108 -9.23 3.60 8.50
C PRO A 108 -8.24 2.55 7.92
N VAL A 109 -8.41 2.23 6.64
CA VAL A 109 -7.59 1.26 5.87
C VAL A 109 -6.62 2.02 4.98
N TYR A 110 -5.32 1.85 5.23
CA TYR A 110 -4.26 2.57 4.52
C TYR A 110 -3.32 1.60 3.82
N SER A 111 -3.05 1.83 2.54
CA SER A 111 -2.00 1.12 1.81
C SER A 111 -0.67 1.84 1.94
N LEU A 112 0.38 1.12 2.29
CA LEU A 112 1.73 1.63 2.52
C LEU A 112 2.73 0.85 1.67
N SER A 113 3.75 1.55 1.18
CA SER A 113 4.92 0.96 0.53
C SER A 113 6.18 1.29 1.32
N LYS A 114 7.01 0.29 1.58
CA LYS A 114 8.30 0.41 2.27
C LYS A 114 9.44 -0.09 1.37
N GLY A 115 10.68 0.24 1.75
CA GLY A 115 11.88 -0.26 1.07
C GLY A 115 11.93 0.13 -0.41
N GLY A 116 11.73 1.41 -0.72
CA GLY A 116 11.78 1.90 -2.10
C GLY A 116 10.60 1.48 -2.99
N GLY A 117 9.54 0.91 -2.43
CA GLY A 117 8.36 0.50 -3.18
C GLY A 117 8.22 -1.02 -3.35
N THR A 118 9.17 -1.83 -2.90
CA THR A 118 9.09 -3.29 -3.05
C THR A 118 8.19 -3.94 -2.00
N LYS A 119 8.16 -3.42 -0.77
CA LYS A 119 7.39 -4.00 0.34
C LYS A 119 6.03 -3.32 0.47
N HIS A 120 4.98 -3.97 0.03
CA HIS A 120 3.62 -3.47 0.14
C HIS A 120 2.91 -4.04 1.37
N ILE A 121 2.23 -3.16 2.09
CA ILE A 121 1.58 -3.46 3.36
C ILE A 121 0.28 -2.69 3.44
N THR A 122 -0.78 -3.31 3.91
CA THR A 122 -2.03 -2.63 4.26
C THR A 122 -2.12 -2.53 5.78
N ARG A 123 -2.32 -1.31 6.28
CA ARG A 123 -2.42 -1.02 7.72
C ARG A 123 -3.85 -0.62 8.06
N LEU A 124 -4.43 -1.31 9.04
CA LEU A 124 -5.72 -1.00 9.61
C LEU A 124 -5.51 -0.26 10.94
N ARG A 125 -6.17 0.90 11.10
CA ARG A 125 -6.06 1.76 12.29
C ARG A 125 -7.37 1.88 13.04
N LYS A 126 -7.34 2.58 14.19
CA LYS A 126 -8.51 2.89 15.04
C LYS A 126 -9.27 1.64 15.45
N LEU A 127 -8.52 0.64 15.92
CA LEU A 127 -9.05 -0.62 16.42
C LEU A 127 -9.23 -0.53 17.93
N SER A 128 -10.33 -1.10 18.42
CA SER A 128 -10.62 -1.26 19.84
C SER A 128 -11.09 -2.69 20.13
N GLY A 129 -10.98 -3.12 21.38
CA GLY A 129 -11.33 -4.47 21.81
C GLY A 129 -10.24 -5.52 21.53
N ASP A 130 -10.66 -6.76 21.28
CA ASP A 130 -9.76 -7.90 21.09
C ASP A 130 -9.19 -8.00 19.67
N LEU A 131 -7.91 -7.67 19.55
CA LEU A 131 -7.18 -7.69 18.27
C LEU A 131 -6.83 -9.10 17.80
N SER A 132 -6.81 -10.08 18.71
CA SER A 132 -6.49 -11.47 18.35
C SER A 132 -7.63 -12.10 17.57
N ALA A 133 -8.87 -11.93 18.04
CA ALA A 133 -10.09 -12.30 17.32
C ALA A 133 -10.18 -11.61 15.95
N LEU A 134 -9.87 -10.30 15.89
CA LEU A 134 -9.85 -9.56 14.63
C LEU A 134 -8.78 -10.09 13.65
N LYS A 135 -7.58 -10.46 14.14
CA LYS A 135 -6.54 -11.10 13.32
C LYS A 135 -7.05 -12.42 12.74
N ALA A 136 -7.68 -13.28 13.55
CA ALA A 136 -8.21 -14.56 13.10
C ALA A 136 -9.29 -14.38 12.02
N ASP A 137 -10.26 -13.48 12.26
CA ASP A 137 -11.33 -13.22 11.29
C ASP A 137 -10.82 -12.65 9.97
N LEU A 138 -9.83 -11.75 10.01
CA LEU A 138 -9.18 -11.22 8.80
C LEU A 138 -8.39 -12.29 8.06
N THR A 139 -7.69 -13.16 8.78
CA THR A 139 -6.91 -14.26 8.18
C THR A 139 -7.86 -15.20 7.42
N LYS A 140 -9.00 -15.53 8.02
CA LYS A 140 -10.03 -16.37 7.41
C LYS A 140 -10.69 -15.69 6.22
N ALA A 141 -11.07 -14.42 6.37
CA ALA A 141 -11.74 -13.65 5.32
C ALA A 141 -10.86 -13.47 4.07
N LEU A 142 -9.54 -13.29 4.26
CA LEU A 142 -8.59 -13.10 3.16
C LEU A 142 -8.01 -14.42 2.62
N GLY A 143 -8.34 -15.56 3.22
CA GLY A 143 -7.81 -16.88 2.85
C GLY A 143 -6.31 -17.02 3.13
N LEU A 144 -5.83 -16.43 4.23
CA LEU A 144 -4.41 -16.40 4.61
C LEU A 144 -4.06 -17.38 5.74
N GLU A 145 -4.92 -18.36 6.02
CA GLU A 145 -4.73 -19.37 7.09
C GLU A 145 -3.40 -20.12 6.95
N GLY A 146 -3.02 -20.42 5.71
CA GLY A 146 -1.76 -21.07 5.38
C GLY A 146 -0.59 -20.10 5.21
N GLY A 147 -0.65 -18.88 5.74
CA GLY A 147 0.41 -17.87 5.64
C GLY A 147 0.76 -17.46 4.21
N LEU A 148 1.88 -16.75 4.05
CA LEU A 148 2.49 -16.44 2.76
C LEU A 148 3.90 -17.01 2.70
N THR A 149 4.23 -17.60 1.56
CA THR A 149 5.61 -18.03 1.26
C THR A 149 6.39 -16.87 0.65
N ASN A 150 7.51 -16.49 1.26
CA ASN A 150 8.43 -15.52 0.68
C ASN A 150 9.23 -16.15 -0.47
N GLN A 151 9.96 -15.33 -1.23
CA GLN A 151 10.90 -15.80 -2.26
C GLN A 151 12.00 -16.75 -1.72
N ARG A 152 12.25 -16.73 -0.41
CA ARG A 152 13.19 -17.62 0.27
C ARG A 152 12.59 -18.98 0.67
N GLY A 153 11.32 -19.23 0.38
CA GLY A 153 10.61 -20.44 0.81
C GLY A 153 10.13 -20.41 2.25
N GLU A 154 10.45 -19.36 3.01
CA GLU A 154 10.01 -19.19 4.40
C GLU A 154 8.51 -18.89 4.47
N HIS A 155 7.84 -19.59 5.38
CA HIS A 155 6.45 -19.34 5.73
C HIS A 155 6.34 -18.16 6.70
N VAL A 156 5.58 -17.15 6.32
CA VAL A 156 5.39 -15.95 7.14
C VAL A 156 3.91 -15.64 7.29
N GLU A 157 3.52 -15.21 8.48
CA GLU A 157 2.15 -14.78 8.74
C GLU A 157 1.73 -13.65 7.79
N GLY A 158 0.53 -13.79 7.21
CA GLY A 158 -0.03 -12.75 6.35
C GLY A 158 -0.59 -11.55 7.11
N VAL A 159 -1.02 -11.77 8.34
CA VAL A 159 -1.63 -10.76 9.21
C VAL A 159 -0.88 -10.72 10.54
N SER A 160 -0.39 -9.54 10.91
CA SER A 160 0.36 -9.32 12.15
C SER A 160 -0.27 -8.18 12.95
N VAL A 161 -0.22 -8.29 14.28
CA VAL A 161 -0.74 -7.29 15.21
C VAL A 161 0.43 -6.49 15.81
N ASN A 162 0.34 -5.17 15.73
CA ASN A 162 1.20 -4.29 16.51
C ASN A 162 0.49 -3.94 17.83
N TRP A 163 0.92 -4.56 18.93
CA TRP A 163 0.24 -4.45 20.24
C TRP A 163 0.33 -3.04 20.84
N HIS A 164 1.49 -2.38 20.70
CA HIS A 164 1.71 -1.05 21.25
C HIS A 164 0.77 0.00 20.64
N THR A 165 0.61 -0.03 19.31
CA THR A 165 -0.21 0.94 18.59
C THR A 165 -1.61 0.45 18.27
N LYS A 166 -1.94 -0.81 18.63
CA LYS A 166 -3.20 -1.48 18.34
C LYS A 166 -3.58 -1.40 16.86
N HIS A 167 -2.61 -1.66 16.00
CA HIS A 167 -2.82 -1.67 14.55
C HIS A 167 -2.64 -3.06 13.98
N ILE A 168 -3.40 -3.38 12.94
CA ILE A 168 -3.21 -4.60 12.17
C ILE A 168 -2.45 -4.28 10.90
N ILE A 169 -1.49 -5.15 10.60
CA ILE A 169 -0.57 -5.06 9.47
C ILE A 169 -0.81 -6.30 8.61
N VAL A 170 -1.31 -6.10 7.40
CA VAL A 170 -1.53 -7.15 6.41
C VAL A 170 -0.50 -7.02 5.30
N ARG A 171 0.13 -8.13 4.92
CA ARG A 171 1.09 -8.17 3.80
C ARG A 171 0.38 -8.01 2.45
N GLY A 172 1.00 -7.24 1.56
CA GLY A 172 0.54 -7.01 0.18
C GLY A 172 -0.51 -5.90 0.03
N TRP A 173 -0.92 -5.69 -1.22
CA TRP A 173 -2.05 -4.82 -1.54
C TRP A 173 -3.36 -5.57 -1.24
N ARG A 174 -3.99 -5.24 -0.12
CA ARG A 174 -5.25 -5.86 0.36
C ARG A 174 -6.28 -4.83 0.81
N ALA A 175 -6.01 -3.54 0.58
CA ALA A 175 -6.89 -2.45 0.98
C ALA A 175 -8.35 -2.57 0.48
N PRO A 176 -8.64 -2.89 -0.80
CA PRO A 176 -10.03 -3.01 -1.25
C PRO A 176 -10.74 -4.22 -0.63
N GLU A 177 -10.04 -5.34 -0.42
CA GLU A 177 -10.58 -6.55 0.21
C GLU A 177 -10.98 -6.28 1.66
N ILE A 178 -10.09 -5.63 2.42
CA ILE A 178 -10.35 -5.29 3.83
C ILE A 178 -11.49 -4.28 3.96
N LYS A 179 -11.60 -3.32 3.03
CA LYS A 179 -12.71 -2.37 3.03
C LYS A 179 -14.04 -3.07 2.77
N ALA A 180 -14.12 -3.89 1.73
CA ALA A 180 -15.33 -4.64 1.40
C ALA A 180 -15.75 -5.58 2.54
N TRP A 181 -14.79 -6.25 3.18
CA TRP A 181 -15.03 -7.08 4.37
C TRP A 181 -15.56 -6.25 5.56
N ALA A 182 -14.96 -5.10 5.84
CA ALA A 182 -15.40 -4.27 6.96
C ALA A 182 -16.80 -3.67 6.72
N GLU A 183 -17.10 -3.29 5.48
CA GLU A 183 -18.43 -2.82 5.06
C GLU A 183 -19.48 -3.93 5.15
N SER A 184 -19.12 -5.17 4.78
CA SER A 184 -20.04 -6.32 4.87
C SER A 184 -20.39 -6.62 6.34
N ARG A 185 -19.43 -6.49 7.26
CA ARG A 185 -19.63 -6.58 8.72
C ARG A 185 -20.32 -5.37 9.35
N GLY A 186 -20.43 -4.25 8.65
CA GLY A 186 -21.15 -3.06 9.11
C GLY A 186 -20.34 -2.14 10.03
N PHE A 187 -19.00 -2.12 9.87
CA PHE A 187 -18.13 -1.17 10.56
C PHE A 187 -18.10 0.24 9.92
#